data_AF-A0A7N0TUZ6-F1
#
_entry.id   AF-A0A7N0TUZ6-F1
#
_cell.length_a   1.000
_cell.length_b   1.000
_cell.length_c   1.000
_cell.angle_alpha   90.00
_cell.angle_beta   90.00
_cell.angle_gamma   90.00
#
_symmetry.space_group_name_H-M   'P 1'
#
loop_
_entity.id
_entity.type
_entity.pdbx_description
1 polymer ?
#
loop_
_entity_poly.entity_id
_entity_poly.type
_entity_poly.pdbx_seq_one_letter_code
_entity_poly.pdbx_strand_id
1 'polypeptide(L)'
;MNMVACLTYVSGGSSVTKPEGTCCAGLKTLLRTRAECLCQGLKSSSHLGIVLSVTKAATLPAACSLSSPSISNYGRNSTFQL
;
A
#
# COMPACT_ATOMS: atom_id res chain seq x y z
N MET A 1 -3.78 7.12 13.26
CA MET A 1 -3.75 6.39 11.97
C MET A 1 -2.57 5.45 12.02
N ASN A 2 -2.79 4.13 11.92
CA ASN A 2 -1.72 3.16 12.10
C ASN A 2 -1.45 2.39 10.79
N MET A 3 -0.46 2.83 10.03
CA MET A 3 0.00 2.13 8.82
C MET A 3 0.80 0.86 9.13
N VAL A 4 1.29 0.72 10.38
CA VAL A 4 1.98 -0.49 10.84
C VAL A 4 1.04 -1.69 10.79
N ALA A 5 -0.26 -1.48 11.02
CA ALA A 5 -1.28 -2.53 10.88
C ALA A 5 -1.40 -3.06 9.43
N CYS A 6 -0.96 -2.30 8.42
CA CYS A 6 -0.88 -2.80 7.04
C CYS A 6 0.35 -3.67 6.82
N LEU A 7 1.45 -3.44 7.55
CA LEU A 7 2.68 -4.23 7.40
C LEU A 7 2.41 -5.70 7.66
N THR A 8 1.57 -6.02 8.64
CA THR A 8 1.16 -7.40 8.93
C THR A 8 0.46 -8.05 7.74
N TYR A 9 -0.32 -7.32 6.94
CA TYR A 9 -0.93 -7.86 5.72
C TYR A 9 0.08 -7.98 4.58
N VAL A 10 0.90 -6.95 4.35
CA VAL A 10 1.82 -6.92 3.21
C VAL A 10 3.11 -7.71 3.45
N SER A 11 3.37 -8.19 4.66
CA SER A 11 4.54 -9.00 4.99
C SER A 11 4.53 -10.34 4.26
N GLY A 12 5.69 -10.72 3.72
CA GLY A 12 5.91 -12.03 3.11
C GLY A 12 5.70 -13.15 4.11
N GLY A 13 4.91 -14.16 3.74
CA GLY A 13 4.56 -15.29 4.61
C GLY A 13 3.40 -15.01 5.58
N SER A 14 2.82 -13.80 5.57
CA SER A 14 1.69 -13.50 6.44
C SER A 14 0.42 -14.21 6.00
N SER A 15 -0.23 -14.89 6.95
CA SER A 15 -1.55 -15.53 6.78
C SER A 15 -2.71 -14.54 6.78
N VAL A 16 -2.44 -13.24 7.01
CA VAL A 16 -3.47 -12.20 7.08
C VAL A 16 -4.05 -11.98 5.68
N THR A 17 -5.31 -12.39 5.46
CA THR A 17 -6.03 -12.26 4.18
C THR A 17 -6.85 -10.97 4.09
N LYS A 18 -7.05 -10.27 5.21
CA LYS A 18 -7.75 -8.99 5.24
C LYS A 18 -6.97 -8.00 6.11
N PRO A 19 -6.64 -6.79 5.60
CA PRO A 19 -6.02 -5.75 6.41
C PRO A 19 -6.94 -5.33 7.57
N GLU A 20 -6.35 -4.99 8.71
CA GLU A 20 -7.09 -4.46 9.85
C GLU A 20 -7.82 -3.15 9.49
N GLY A 21 -8.93 -2.86 10.17
CA GLY A 21 -9.72 -1.64 9.88
C GLY A 21 -8.90 -0.35 10.01
N THR A 22 -7.95 -0.31 10.94
CA THR A 22 -7.04 0.83 11.16
C THR A 22 -6.02 1.00 10.03
N CYS A 23 -5.64 -0.10 9.35
CA CYS A 23 -4.80 -0.08 8.15
C CYS A 23 -5.51 0.62 6.99
N CYS A 24 -6.76 0.23 6.69
CA CYS A 24 -7.52 0.84 5.60
C CYS A 24 -7.86 2.32 5.87
N ALA A 25 -8.16 2.69 7.12
CA ALA A 25 -8.36 4.08 7.50
C ALA A 25 -7.08 4.92 7.32
N GLY A 26 -5.91 4.37 7.70
CA GLY A 26 -4.61 5.02 7.48
C GLY A 26 -4.27 5.17 5.99
N LEU A 27 -4.49 4.11 5.21
CA LEU A 27 -4.27 4.09 3.77
C LEU A 27 -5.18 5.08 3.04
N LYS A 28 -6.45 5.16 3.42
CA LYS A 28 -7.43 6.11 2.86
C LYS A 28 -7.00 7.55 3.09
N THR A 29 -6.53 7.89 4.29
CA THR A 29 -6.04 9.24 4.57
C THR A 29 -4.81 9.55 3.74
N LEU A 30 -3.84 8.65 3.67
CA LEU A 30 -2.61 8.87 2.93
C LEU A 30 -2.82 8.95 1.42
N LEU A 31 -3.71 8.13 0.85
CA LEU A 31 -4.11 8.28 -0.55
C LEU A 31 -4.76 9.64 -0.82
N ARG A 32 -5.46 10.21 0.16
CA ARG A 32 -6.05 11.56 0.07
C ARG A 32 -5.06 12.69 0.29
N THR A 33 -4.03 12.49 1.11
CA THR A 33 -3.09 13.57 1.47
C THR A 33 -1.79 13.51 0.68
N ARG A 34 -1.16 12.34 0.52
CA ARG A 34 0.13 12.13 -0.14
C ARG A 34 0.28 10.71 -0.69
N ALA A 35 -0.34 10.43 -1.83
CA ALA A 35 -0.24 9.11 -2.50
C ALA A 35 1.19 8.75 -2.92
N GLU A 36 2.00 9.75 -3.28
CA GLU A 36 3.42 9.62 -3.63
C GLU A 36 4.32 9.23 -2.45
N CYS A 37 4.03 9.72 -1.24
CA CYS A 37 4.78 9.33 -0.03
C CYS A 37 4.55 7.87 0.33
N LEU A 38 3.40 7.29 -0.03
CA LEU A 38 3.15 5.86 0.17
C LEU A 38 4.10 5.01 -0.66
N CYS A 39 4.37 5.42 -1.90
CA CYS A 39 5.31 4.75 -2.82
C CYS A 39 6.71 4.68 -2.22
N GLN A 40 7.17 5.84 -1.75
CA GLN A 40 8.51 5.98 -1.18
C GLN A 40 8.61 5.30 0.19
N GLY A 41 7.54 5.31 0.99
CA GLY A 41 7.48 4.57 2.23
C GLY A 41 7.62 3.06 2.00
N LEU A 42 6.88 2.49 1.04
CA LEU A 42 6.97 1.08 0.68
C LEU A 42 8.35 0.70 0.10
N LYS A 43 8.95 1.55 -0.74
CA LYS A 43 10.34 1.37 -1.22
C LYS A 43 11.36 1.46 -0.10
N SER A 44 11.11 2.31 0.90
CA SER A 44 11.99 2.42 2.07
C SER A 44 11.86 1.21 2.99
N SER A 45 10.69 0.55 3.04
CA SER A 45 10.48 -0.66 3.83
C SER A 45 11.38 -1.83 3.42
N SER A 46 11.73 -1.96 2.14
CA SER A 46 12.74 -2.94 1.71
C SER A 46 14.14 -2.66 2.29
N HIS A 47 14.45 -1.40 2.56
CA HIS A 47 15.70 -0.99 3.23
C HIS A 47 15.67 -1.26 4.74
N LEU A 48 14.49 -1.46 5.33
CA LEU A 48 14.30 -1.75 6.75
C LEU A 48 14.39 -3.26 7.07
N GLY A 49 14.75 -4.11 6.10
CA GLY A 49 14.80 -5.56 6.27
C GLY A 49 13.43 -6.24 6.38
N ILE A 50 12.35 -5.51 6.09
CA ILE A 50 10.99 -6.03 6.10
C ILE A 50 10.71 -6.67 4.74
N VAL A 51 10.55 -7.99 4.72
CA VAL A 51 10.17 -8.71 3.51
C VAL A 51 8.70 -8.42 3.22
N LEU A 52 8.45 -7.62 2.18
CA LEU A 52 7.10 -7.33 1.71
C LEU A 52 6.74 -8.21 0.51
N SER A 53 5.57 -8.85 0.56
CA SER A 53 4.96 -9.46 -0.60
C SER A 53 4.39 -8.37 -1.51
N VAL A 54 5.09 -8.12 -2.62
CA VAL A 54 4.68 -7.17 -3.67
C VAL A 54 3.23 -7.42 -4.12
N THR A 55 2.82 -8.67 -4.25
CA THR A 55 1.45 -9.06 -4.61
C THR A 55 0.42 -8.59 -3.58
N LYS A 56 0.73 -8.72 -2.28
CA LYS A 56 -0.15 -8.22 -1.21
C LYS A 56 -0.13 -6.70 -1.15
N ALA A 57 1.02 -6.06 -1.32
CA ALA A 57 1.10 -4.60 -1.40
C ALA A 57 0.28 -4.02 -2.57
N ALA A 58 0.31 -4.67 -3.74
CA ALA A 58 -0.46 -4.27 -4.91
C ALA A 58 -1.98 -4.51 -4.74
N THR A 59 -2.38 -5.53 -3.98
CA THR A 59 -3.79 -5.85 -3.72
C THR A 59 -4.36 -5.20 -2.47
N LEU A 60 -3.53 -4.62 -1.59
CA LEU A 60 -3.93 -3.90 -0.38
C LEU A 60 -5.04 -2.86 -0.64
N PRO A 61 -4.99 -2.04 -1.71
CA PRO A 61 -6.02 -1.03 -1.95
C PRO A 61 -7.36 -1.66 -2.33
N ALA A 62 -7.32 -2.73 -3.13
CA ALA A 62 -8.50 -3.52 -3.48
C ALA A 62 -9.08 -4.23 -2.23
N ALA A 63 -8.23 -4.77 -1.36
CA ALA A 63 -8.63 -5.40 -0.10
C ALA A 63 -9.27 -4.42 0.89
N CYS A 64 -8.92 -3.14 0.82
CA CYS A 64 -9.56 -2.06 1.58
C CYS A 64 -10.79 -1.45 0.88
N SER A 65 -11.20 -1.99 -0.27
CA SER A 65 -12.25 -1.40 -1.13
C SER A 65 -11.99 0.08 -1.43
N LEU A 66 -10.71 0.48 -1.50
CA LEU A 66 -10.29 1.81 -1.89
C LEU A 66 -10.06 1.79 -3.39
N SER A 67 -11.11 2.16 -4.13
CA SER A 67 -11.02 2.43 -5.56
C SER A 67 -10.13 3.65 -5.77
N SER A 68 -8.83 3.42 -5.92
CA SER A 68 -7.87 4.47 -6.26
C SER A 68 -7.49 4.33 -7.72
N PRO A 69 -7.84 5.30 -8.59
CA PRO A 69 -7.36 5.32 -9.97
C PRO A 69 -5.82 5.46 -10.06
N SER A 70 -5.15 5.81 -8.95
CA SER A 70 -3.72 6.06 -8.88
C SER A 70 -2.85 4.81 -8.66
N ILE A 71 -3.41 3.69 -8.19
CA ILE A 71 -2.63 2.44 -7.99
C ILE A 71 -2.47 1.64 -9.28
N SER A 72 -3.35 1.83 -10.26
CA SER A 72 -3.11 1.35 -11.63
C SER A 72 -1.78 1.84 -12.20
N ASN A 73 -1.24 2.92 -11.64
CA ASN A 73 0.03 3.50 -12.05
C ASN A 73 1.29 2.89 -11.39
N TYR A 74 1.14 2.03 -10.38
CA TYR A 74 2.28 1.32 -9.78
C TYR A 74 2.76 0.12 -10.61
N GLY A 75 1.99 -0.29 -11.63
CA GLY A 75 2.36 -1.35 -12.57
C GLY A 75 2.33 -0.94 -14.05
N ARG A 76 1.86 0.26 -14.38
CA ARG A 76 1.81 0.79 -15.76
C ARG A 76 1.54 2.28 -15.71
N ASN A 77 2.43 3.10 -16.28
CA ASN A 77 2.20 4.50 -16.73
C ASN A 77 3.03 5.60 -16.04
N SER A 78 4.35 5.53 -16.29
CA SER A 78 5.00 6.72 -16.86
C SER A 78 4.06 7.34 -17.90
N THR A 79 3.36 8.43 -17.55
CA THR A 79 2.80 9.53 -18.37
C THR A 79 1.50 10.05 -17.73
N PHE A 80 1.63 11.10 -16.92
CA PHE A 80 0.70 12.21 -17.00
C PHE A 80 1.49 13.51 -16.87
N GLN A 81 2.19 13.84 -17.95
CA GLN A 81 2.30 15.22 -18.39
C GLN A 81 2.46 15.22 -19.92
N LEU A 82 1.49 15.90 -20.55
CA LEU A 82 1.27 16.21 -21.98
C LEU A 82 0.68 15.09 -22.86
#